data_AF-A0AAJ2SZ76-F1
#
_entry.id   AF-A0AAJ2SZ76-F1
#
_cell.length_a   1.000
_cell.length_b   1.000
_cell.length_c   1.000
_cell.angle_alpha   90.00
_cell.angle_beta   90.00
_cell.angle_gamma   90.00
#
_symmetry.space_group_name_H-M   'P 1'
#
loop_
_entity.id
_entity.type
_entity.pdbx_description
1 polymer ?
#
loop_
_entity_poly.entity_id
_entity_poly.type
_entity_poly.pdbx_seq_one_letter_code
_entity_poly.pdbx_strand_id
1 'polypeptide(L)'
;MSKKRTSPMPGQIYQTVEDLDSYEASEGRYATKKLKEAQVITSVVDKADVGFGPTHKLIIDLDLPAQLIPSSTPGHFHLYVDKEIPDAAWQTLLFALASAGLIEPGYMRASIARGFTAVRLPWVKKTADSAVTTDGLDF
;
A
#
# COMPACT_ATOMS: atom_id res chain seq x y z
N MET A 1 -3.32 31.86 8.88
CA MET A 1 -3.87 30.74 9.68
C MET A 1 -3.05 29.48 9.40
N SER A 2 -2.44 28.88 10.43
CA SER A 2 -1.71 27.60 10.26
C SER A 2 -2.71 26.51 9.87
N LYS A 3 -2.48 25.82 8.73
CA LYS A 3 -3.28 24.65 8.34
C LYS A 3 -3.23 23.64 9.48
N LYS A 4 -4.39 23.23 10.00
CA LYS A 4 -4.49 22.19 11.04
C LYS A 4 -3.80 20.93 10.54
N ARG A 5 -2.71 20.52 11.19
CA ARG A 5 -1.99 19.28 10.85
C ARG A 5 -2.88 18.09 11.23
N THR A 6 -3.26 17.28 10.24
CA THR A 6 -3.95 16.00 10.43
C THR A 6 -3.03 14.89 10.00
N SER A 7 -3.11 13.74 10.67
CA SER A 7 -2.37 12.58 10.21
C SER A 7 -2.85 12.15 8.81
N PRO A 8 -1.95 11.83 7.87
CA PRO A 8 -2.33 11.24 6.60
C PRO A 8 -2.88 9.81 6.77
N MET A 9 -2.53 9.12 7.86
CA MET A 9 -2.96 7.75 8.10
C MET A 9 -3.07 7.46 9.62
N PRO A 10 -4.27 7.07 10.13
CA PRO A 10 -4.48 6.88 11.55
C PRO A 10 -3.83 5.59 12.08
N GLY A 11 -3.29 5.66 13.30
CA GLY A 11 -2.74 4.50 14.01
C GLY A 11 -1.26 4.21 13.71
N GLN A 12 -0.54 5.12 13.05
CA GLN A 12 0.90 5.01 12.80
C GLN A 12 1.68 5.64 13.97
N ILE A 13 2.88 5.10 14.24
CA ILE A 13 3.85 5.73 15.13
C ILE A 13 4.57 6.85 14.36
N TYR A 14 4.72 8.02 14.97
CA TYR A 14 5.53 9.11 14.42
C TYR A 14 6.89 9.17 15.11
N GLN A 15 7.84 9.87 14.50
CA GLN A 15 9.14 10.12 15.12
C GLN A 15 9.55 11.59 15.02
N THR A 16 10.30 12.03 16.02
CA THR A 16 11.25 13.15 15.90
C THR A 16 12.61 12.58 15.53
N VAL A 17 13.38 13.32 14.73
CA VAL A 17 14.66 12.90 14.18
C VAL A 17 15.66 14.05 14.36
N GLU A 18 16.78 13.77 15.00
CA GLU A 18 17.84 14.78 15.23
C GLU A 18 18.53 15.20 13.94
N ASP A 19 18.81 14.25 13.04
CA ASP A 19 19.35 14.47 11.70
C ASP A 19 18.41 13.90 10.64
N LEU A 20 17.53 14.75 10.11
CA LEU A 20 16.48 14.35 9.17
C LEU A 20 17.05 13.94 7.78
N ASP A 21 18.24 14.45 7.44
CA ASP A 21 18.86 14.24 6.13
C ASP A 21 19.69 12.94 6.10
N SER A 22 19.91 12.31 7.25
CA SER A 22 20.57 11.01 7.36
C SER A 22 19.59 9.85 7.18
N TYR A 23 19.84 9.05 6.14
CA TYR A 23 19.07 7.83 5.84
C TYR A 23 19.38 6.67 6.80
N GLU A 24 20.61 6.60 7.33
CA GLU A 24 21.16 5.39 7.97
C GLU A 24 21.09 5.40 9.51
N ALA A 25 20.76 6.55 10.13
CA ALA A 25 20.81 6.67 11.57
C ALA A 25 19.56 6.06 12.24
N SER A 26 19.74 4.94 12.95
CA SER A 26 18.79 4.45 13.96
C SER A 26 18.88 5.25 15.27
N GLU A 27 20.07 5.79 15.58
CA GLU A 27 20.30 6.74 16.66
C GLU A 27 19.66 8.10 16.36
N GLY A 28 19.24 8.84 17.40
CA GLY A 28 18.60 10.16 17.24
C GLY A 28 17.17 10.11 16.70
N ARG A 29 16.52 8.94 16.62
CA ARG A 29 15.11 8.78 16.25
C ARG A 29 14.27 8.39 17.46
N TYR A 30 13.28 9.22 17.81
CA TYR A 30 12.46 9.04 19.00
C TYR A 30 10.98 8.96 18.65
N ALA A 31 10.31 7.90 19.09
CA ALA A 31 8.88 7.74 18.90
C ALA A 31 8.09 8.86 19.61
N THR A 32 7.07 9.40 18.94
CA THR A 32 6.19 10.42 19.51
C THR A 32 4.76 10.21 19.06
N LYS A 33 3.80 10.56 19.93
CA LYS A 33 2.36 10.62 19.60
C LYS A 33 1.92 12.05 19.25
N LYS A 34 2.82 13.02 19.37
CA LYS A 34 2.51 14.44 19.17
C LYS A 34 2.79 14.84 17.72
N LEU A 35 1.72 14.86 16.91
CA LEU A 35 1.75 15.28 15.50
C LEU A 35 2.40 16.65 15.22
N LYS A 36 2.42 17.55 16.22
CA LYS A 36 3.05 18.87 16.06
C LYS A 36 4.58 18.82 16.12
N GLU A 37 5.13 17.84 16.83
CA GLU A 37 6.57 17.65 17.04
C GLU A 37 7.14 16.63 16.05
N ALA A 38 6.29 15.74 15.52
CA ALA A 38 6.67 14.75 14.53
C ALA A 38 7.28 15.35 13.25
N GLN A 39 8.38 14.76 12.80
CA GLN A 39 9.03 15.04 11.52
C GLN A 39 8.76 13.95 10.48
N VAL A 40 8.59 12.69 10.92
CA VAL A 40 8.30 11.55 10.03
C VAL A 40 7.16 10.67 10.56
N ILE A 41 6.50 9.97 9.65
CA ILE A 41 5.53 8.89 9.91
C ILE A 41 6.20 7.55 9.61
N THR A 42 5.99 6.55 10.45
CA THR A 42 6.54 5.20 10.24
C THR A 42 5.46 4.26 9.71
N SER A 43 5.87 3.17 9.06
CA SER A 43 4.96 2.09 8.67
C SER A 43 4.40 1.33 9.89
N VAL A 44 5.06 1.41 11.04
CA VAL A 44 4.68 0.69 12.27
C VAL A 44 3.34 1.19 12.81
N VAL A 45 2.45 0.25 13.13
CA VAL A 45 1.14 0.50 13.73
C VAL A 45 1.24 0.51 15.25
N ASP A 46 0.67 1.53 15.90
CA ASP A 46 0.54 1.68 17.36
C ASP A 46 -0.57 0.74 17.89
N LYS A 47 -0.34 -0.57 17.82
CA LYS A 47 -1.17 -1.59 18.46
C LYS A 47 -0.29 -2.47 19.36
N ALA A 48 -0.57 -2.38 20.66
CA ALA A 48 -0.13 -3.37 21.63
C ALA A 48 -0.90 -4.68 21.37
N ASP A 49 -0.19 -5.81 21.42
CA ASP A 49 -0.75 -7.16 21.47
C ASP A 49 -1.59 -7.67 20.31
N VAL A 50 -0.92 -8.36 19.39
CA VAL A 50 -1.48 -9.53 18.70
C VAL A 50 -0.43 -10.62 18.54
N GLY A 51 0.32 -11.03 19.57
CA GLY A 51 1.14 -12.28 19.58
C GLY A 51 2.18 -12.54 18.47
N PHE A 52 2.29 -11.68 17.46
CA PHE A 52 2.96 -11.89 16.17
C PHE A 52 4.01 -10.79 15.90
N GLY A 53 4.30 -9.94 16.89
CA GLY A 53 5.23 -8.81 16.75
C GLY A 53 4.59 -7.54 16.18
N PRO A 54 5.41 -6.51 15.84
CA PRO A 54 4.92 -5.26 15.27
C PRO A 54 4.25 -5.49 13.91
N THR A 55 3.17 -4.76 13.65
CA THR A 55 2.47 -4.78 12.36
C THR A 55 2.74 -3.49 11.59
N HIS A 56 2.72 -3.58 10.26
CA HIS A 56 3.05 -2.46 9.38
C HIS A 56 1.89 -2.16 8.41
N LYS A 57 1.73 -0.88 8.05
CA LYS A 57 1.00 -0.46 6.85
C LYS A 57 1.99 -0.08 5.76
N LEU A 58 1.59 -0.24 4.51
CA LEU A 58 2.41 0.15 3.38
C LEU A 58 2.59 1.68 3.36
N ILE A 59 3.81 2.13 3.57
CA ILE A 59 4.27 3.50 3.38
C ILE A 59 5.58 3.39 2.61
N ILE A 60 5.62 3.91 1.40
CA ILE A 60 6.77 3.80 0.50
C ILE A 60 7.09 5.20 -0.01
N ASP A 61 8.37 5.54 0.01
CA ASP A 61 8.91 6.68 -0.72
C ASP A 61 9.21 6.23 -2.16
N LEU A 62 8.53 6.83 -3.14
CA LEU A 62 8.64 6.45 -4.55
C LEU A 62 9.40 7.53 -5.31
N ASP A 63 10.59 7.20 -5.79
CA ASP A 63 11.40 8.07 -6.68
C ASP A 63 10.91 8.09 -8.14
N LEU A 64 9.66 7.71 -8.36
CA LEU A 64 9.07 7.49 -9.68
C LEU A 64 7.70 8.18 -9.76
N PRO A 65 7.32 8.71 -10.94
CA PRO A 65 5.96 9.20 -11.16
C PRO A 65 4.94 8.08 -10.88
N ALA A 66 3.95 8.38 -10.04
CA ALA A 66 2.90 7.44 -9.69
C ALA A 66 1.53 8.11 -9.58
N GLN A 67 0.47 7.34 -9.84
CA GLN A 67 -0.91 7.78 -9.72
C GLN A 67 -1.73 6.73 -8.96
N LEU A 68 -2.43 7.16 -7.91
CA LEU A 68 -3.43 6.34 -7.22
C LEU A 68 -4.82 6.79 -7.67
N ILE A 69 -5.47 6.00 -8.50
CA ILE A 69 -6.75 6.35 -9.12
C ILE A 69 -7.86 5.46 -8.54
N PRO A 70 -8.99 6.02 -8.07
CA PRO A 70 -10.14 5.22 -7.67
C PRO A 70 -10.62 4.33 -8.83
N SER A 71 -10.94 3.08 -8.54
CA SER A 71 -11.59 2.19 -9.50
C SER A 71 -13.09 2.49 -9.61
N SER A 72 -13.79 1.85 -10.55
CA SER A 72 -15.26 1.90 -10.60
C SER A 72 -15.97 1.13 -9.48
N THR A 73 -15.25 0.31 -8.70
CA THR A 73 -15.73 -0.30 -7.47
C THR A 73 -15.37 0.60 -6.27
N PRO A 74 -16.35 1.09 -5.48
CA PRO A 74 -16.08 1.94 -4.32
C PRO A 74 -15.10 1.30 -3.34
N GLY A 75 -14.11 2.07 -2.88
CA GLY A 75 -13.10 1.61 -1.92
C GLY A 75 -11.90 0.88 -2.55
N HIS A 76 -11.92 0.60 -3.85
CA HIS A 76 -10.78 0.01 -4.57
C HIS A 76 -10.05 1.06 -5.40
N PHE A 77 -8.74 0.89 -5.53
CA PHE A 77 -7.86 1.82 -6.23
C PHE A 77 -6.91 1.06 -7.16
N HIS A 78 -6.48 1.72 -8.22
CA HIS A 78 -5.41 1.27 -9.11
C HIS A 78 -4.19 2.16 -8.89
N LEU A 79 -3.04 1.54 -8.63
CA LEU A 79 -1.75 2.21 -8.56
C LEU A 79 -1.05 2.05 -9.92
N TYR A 80 -0.76 3.17 -10.56
CA TYR A 80 0.07 3.23 -11.77
C TYR A 80 1.43 3.79 -11.37
N VAL A 81 2.51 3.10 -11.73
CA VAL A 81 3.90 3.56 -11.52
C VAL A 81 4.58 3.58 -12.90
N ASP A 82 5.16 4.71 -13.27
CA ASP A 82 5.78 4.89 -14.58
C ASP A 82 7.19 4.28 -14.61
N LYS A 83 7.23 2.94 -14.69
CA LYS A 83 8.47 2.15 -14.73
C LYS A 83 8.28 0.86 -15.50
N GLU A 84 9.13 0.66 -16.50
CA GLU A 84 9.29 -0.65 -17.15
C GLU A 84 9.98 -1.63 -16.21
N ILE A 85 9.39 -2.81 -16.03
CA ILE A 85 9.86 -3.86 -15.12
C ILE A 85 10.03 -5.16 -15.93
N PRO A 86 11.21 -5.82 -15.88
CA PRO A 86 11.39 -7.14 -16.49
C PRO A 86 10.39 -8.16 -15.94
N ASP A 87 9.91 -9.07 -16.79
CA ASP A 87 8.84 -10.02 -16.45
C ASP A 87 9.06 -10.78 -15.13
N ALA A 88 10.24 -11.38 -14.93
CA ALA A 88 10.56 -12.11 -13.70
C ALA A 88 10.48 -11.24 -12.42
N ALA A 89 10.90 -9.97 -12.50
CA ALA A 89 10.81 -9.03 -11.39
C ALA A 89 9.36 -8.59 -11.15
N TRP A 90 8.59 -8.40 -12.22
CA TRP A 90 7.16 -8.08 -12.15
C TRP A 90 6.35 -9.22 -11.49
N GLN A 91 6.63 -10.48 -11.84
CA GLN A 91 5.99 -11.64 -11.20
C GLN A 91 6.35 -11.73 -9.71
N THR A 92 7.61 -11.49 -9.36
CA THR A 92 8.07 -11.46 -7.97
C THR A 92 7.37 -10.36 -7.18
N LEU A 93 7.21 -9.17 -7.77
CA LEU A 93 6.46 -8.07 -7.18
C LEU A 93 5.00 -8.45 -6.93
N LEU A 94 4.31 -9.05 -7.91
CA LEU A 94 2.93 -9.51 -7.72
C LEU A 94 2.80 -10.55 -6.60
N PHE A 95 3.77 -11.48 -6.51
CA PHE A 95 3.79 -12.45 -5.42
C PHE A 95 3.98 -11.78 -4.05
N ALA A 96 4.88 -10.81 -3.93
CA ALA A 96 5.09 -10.07 -2.69
C ALA A 96 3.84 -9.29 -2.26
N LEU A 97 3.17 -8.61 -3.20
CA LEU A 97 1.93 -7.88 -2.95
C LEU A 97 0.79 -8.82 -2.51
N ALA A 98 0.63 -9.97 -3.18
CA ALA A 98 -0.39 -10.95 -2.83
C ALA A 98 -0.12 -11.59 -1.46
N SER A 99 1.14 -11.92 -1.18
CA SER A 99 1.57 -12.51 0.10
C SER A 99 1.38 -11.53 1.28
N ALA A 100 1.57 -10.24 1.03
CA ALA A 100 1.27 -9.18 2.00
C ALA A 100 -0.22 -8.83 2.12
N GLY A 101 -1.10 -9.46 1.32
CA GLY A 101 -2.54 -9.19 1.32
C GLY A 101 -2.95 -7.86 0.68
N LEU A 102 -2.06 -7.23 -0.11
CA LEU A 102 -2.34 -5.96 -0.80
C LEU A 102 -3.15 -6.16 -2.09
N ILE A 103 -3.08 -7.35 -2.67
CA ILE A 103 -3.90 -7.80 -3.80
C ILE A 103 -4.39 -9.22 -3.57
N GLU A 104 -5.46 -9.61 -4.25
CA GLU A 104 -6.01 -10.97 -4.13
C GLU A 104 -5.09 -12.01 -4.80
N PRO A 105 -4.88 -13.20 -4.19
CA PRO A 105 -4.11 -14.28 -4.81
C PRO A 105 -4.66 -14.72 -6.17
N GLY A 106 -5.99 -14.67 -6.35
CA GLY A 106 -6.63 -14.96 -7.63
C GLY A 106 -6.25 -13.98 -8.73
N TYR A 107 -6.19 -12.68 -8.41
CA TYR A 107 -5.75 -11.63 -9.34
C TYR A 107 -4.29 -11.81 -9.76
N MET A 108 -3.40 -12.13 -8.82
CA MET A 108 -1.99 -12.46 -9.10
C MET A 108 -1.91 -13.64 -10.07
N ARG A 109 -2.53 -14.78 -9.74
CA ARG A 109 -2.47 -16.00 -10.57
C ARG A 109 -3.00 -15.76 -11.98
N ALA A 110 -4.16 -15.11 -12.10
CA ALA A 110 -4.75 -14.79 -13.41
C ALA A 110 -3.87 -13.83 -14.23
N SER A 111 -3.21 -12.88 -13.57
CA SER A 111 -2.31 -11.94 -14.25
C SER A 111 -1.04 -12.63 -14.76
N ILE A 112 -0.42 -13.49 -13.95
CA ILE A 112 0.76 -14.26 -14.35
C ILE A 112 0.42 -15.22 -15.48
N ALA A 113 -0.67 -15.98 -15.38
CA ALA A 113 -1.09 -16.92 -16.43
C ALA A 113 -1.37 -16.22 -17.77
N ARG A 114 -1.84 -14.96 -17.72
CA ARG A 114 -2.08 -14.13 -18.90
C ARG A 114 -0.82 -13.40 -19.40
N GLY A 115 0.22 -13.28 -18.57
CA GLY A 115 1.45 -12.54 -18.86
C GLY A 115 1.36 -11.02 -18.63
N PHE A 116 0.30 -10.51 -18.00
CA PHE A 116 0.16 -9.09 -17.66
C PHE A 116 -0.94 -8.80 -16.63
N THR A 117 -0.80 -7.69 -15.90
CA THR A 117 -1.87 -7.11 -15.08
C THR A 117 -2.82 -6.33 -15.98
N ALA A 118 -4.10 -6.36 -15.66
CA ALA A 118 -5.10 -5.53 -16.33
C ALA A 118 -6.04 -4.97 -15.27
N VAL A 119 -6.36 -3.69 -15.40
CA VAL A 119 -7.33 -2.97 -14.56
C VAL A 119 -8.28 -2.20 -15.45
N ARG A 120 -9.49 -1.93 -14.96
CA ARG A 120 -10.47 -1.14 -15.72
C ARG A 120 -10.00 0.31 -15.81
N LEU A 121 -10.21 0.91 -16.98
CA LEU A 121 -10.01 2.35 -17.14
C LEU A 121 -10.97 3.13 -16.22
N PRO A 122 -10.60 4.33 -15.75
CA PRO A 122 -11.38 5.07 -14.76
C PRO A 122 -12.84 5.34 -15.18
N TRP A 123 -13.11 5.42 -16.48
CA TRP A 123 -14.45 5.66 -17.04
C TRP A 123 -15.23 4.37 -17.37
N VAL A 124 -14.64 3.18 -17.20
CA VAL A 124 -15.30 1.90 -17.51
C VAL A 124 -15.94 1.33 -16.24
N LYS A 125 -17.28 1.31 -16.23
CA LYS A 125 -18.09 0.80 -15.11
C LYS A 125 -18.22 -0.72 -15.14
N LYS A 126 -18.42 -1.33 -13.96
CA LYS A 126 -18.84 -2.73 -13.83
C LYS A 126 -20.26 -2.87 -14.37
N THR A 127 -20.50 -3.80 -15.29
CA THR A 127 -21.87 -4.21 -15.65
C THR A 127 -22.44 -5.13 -14.58
N ALA A 128 -23.74 -5.02 -14.29
CA ALA A 128 -24.41 -5.77 -13.22
C ALA A 128 -24.30 -7.29 -13.38
N ASP A 129 -24.24 -7.79 -14.61
CA ASP A 129 -24.20 -9.24 -14.91
C ASP A 129 -22.88 -9.93 -14.52
N SER A 130 -21.84 -9.16 -14.20
CA SER A 130 -20.52 -9.69 -13.78
C SER A 130 -20.39 -9.94 -12.26
N ALA A 131 -21.50 -9.87 -11.52
CA ALA A 131 -21.53 -10.08 -10.07
C ALA A 131 -22.02 -11.47 -9.63
N VAL A 132 -22.36 -12.36 -10.58
CA VAL A 132 -22.87 -13.71 -10.28
C VAL A 132 -21.88 -14.75 -10.77
N THR A 133 -20.94 -15.17 -9.91
CA THR A 133 -20.31 -16.51 -9.89
C THR A 133 -19.31 -16.59 -8.73
N THR A 134 -19.79 -16.76 -7.51
CA THR A 134 -19.02 -17.38 -6.42
C THR A 134 -19.96 -18.25 -5.59
N ASP A 135 -20.59 -19.22 -6.26
CA ASP A 135 -21.09 -20.43 -5.60
C ASP A 135 -20.34 -21.59 -6.25
N GLY A 136 -19.41 -22.20 -5.51
CA GLY A 136 -19.00 -23.58 -5.81
C GLY A 136 -17.58 -23.86 -6.28
N LEU A 137 -16.54 -23.25 -5.70
CA LEU A 137 -15.22 -23.90 -5.64
C LEU A 137 -14.58 -23.67 -4.26
N ASP A 138 -14.91 -24.57 -3.33
CA ASP A 138 -14.10 -24.85 -2.16
C ASP A 138 -12.77 -25.47 -2.60
N PHE A 139 -11.65 -24.92 -2.14
CA PHE A 139 -10.34 -25.58 -2.05
C PHE A 139 -9.84 -25.46 -0.62
#